data_AF-A0A955U6Y2-F1
#
_entry.id   AF-A0A955U6Y2-F1
#
_cell.length_a   1.000
_cell.length_b   1.000
_cell.length_c   1.000
_cell.angle_alpha   90.00
_cell.angle_beta   90.00
_cell.angle_gamma   90.00
#
_symmetry.space_group_name_H-M   'P 1'
#
loop_
_entity.id
_entity.type
_entity.pdbx_description
1 polymer ?
#
loop_
_entity_poly.entity_id
_entity_poly.type
_entity_poly.pdbx_seq_one_letter_code
_entity_poly.pdbx_strand_id
1 'polypeptide(L)'
;SGSMTDSLIHSAVMAGIFAGLPAVQVSLVLWDHRIVDVSEHVHDPLEILMNVQLGGGTDLLPALEYCAALVTEPERTLFVVLSDFQVWGDRQPMLELAADLVGAGVRAMGLLALDADGHPAHDERFARDLADRGWFVASLTPARLAEHVGRVLRG
;
A
#
# COMPACT_ATOMS: atom_id res chain seq x y z
N SER A 1 4.19 -4.96 -9.31
CA SER A 1 4.80 -5.18 -10.64
C SER A 1 6.32 -5.05 -10.56
N GLY A 2 7.07 -5.59 -11.52
CA GLY A 2 8.55 -5.50 -11.54
C GLY A 2 9.10 -4.06 -11.64
N SER A 3 8.31 -3.11 -12.14
CA SER A 3 8.62 -1.66 -12.13
C SER A 3 8.67 -1.07 -10.72
N MET A 4 8.16 -1.77 -9.70
CA MET A 4 8.10 -1.32 -8.31
C MET A 4 9.24 -1.86 -7.43
N THR A 5 10.27 -2.48 -8.02
CA THR A 5 11.33 -3.18 -7.25
C THR A 5 12.01 -2.27 -6.22
N ASP A 6 12.33 -1.01 -6.57
CA ASP A 6 12.90 -0.07 -5.61
C ASP A 6 11.91 0.29 -4.50
N SER A 7 10.62 0.39 -4.81
CA SER A 7 9.56 0.63 -3.82
C SER A 7 9.34 -0.55 -2.89
N LEU A 8 9.57 -1.78 -3.38
CA LEU A 8 9.49 -3.01 -2.57
C LEU A 8 10.52 -3.01 -1.44
N ILE A 9 11.78 -2.68 -1.74
CA ILE A 9 12.86 -2.61 -0.73
C ILE A 9 12.45 -1.68 0.40
N HIS A 10 12.00 -0.48 0.07
CA HIS A 10 11.61 0.51 1.05
C HIS A 10 10.38 0.08 1.86
N SER A 11 9.40 -0.56 1.21
CA SER A 11 8.20 -1.06 1.88
C SER A 11 8.52 -2.16 2.89
N ALA A 12 9.40 -3.10 2.52
CA ALA A 12 9.84 -4.17 3.41
C ALA A 12 10.60 -3.62 4.62
N VAL A 13 11.51 -2.65 4.41
CA VAL A 13 12.24 -1.98 5.50
C VAL A 13 11.28 -1.23 6.43
N MET A 14 10.31 -0.48 5.88
CA MET A 14 9.31 0.24 6.65
C MET A 14 8.43 -0.70 7.46
N ALA A 15 7.95 -1.79 6.86
CA ALA A 15 7.18 -2.81 7.55
C ALA A 15 7.97 -3.40 8.73
N GLY A 16 9.26 -3.69 8.56
CA GLY A 16 10.11 -4.17 9.65
C GLY A 16 10.33 -3.15 10.77
N ILE A 17 10.47 -1.86 10.44
CA ILE A 17 10.53 -0.80 11.45
C ILE A 17 9.22 -0.77 12.26
N PHE A 18 8.06 -0.82 11.60
CA PHE A 18 6.77 -0.78 12.29
C PHE A 18 6.50 -2.05 13.10
N ALA A 19 6.91 -3.21 12.61
CA ALA A 19 6.76 -4.47 13.31
C ALA A 19 7.62 -4.50 14.60
N GLY A 20 8.68 -3.70 14.68
CA GLY A 20 9.45 -3.48 15.90
C GLY A 20 8.77 -2.61 16.95
N LEU A 21 7.64 -1.95 16.63
CA LEU A 21 6.91 -1.11 17.58
C LEU A 21 5.95 -1.97 18.42
N PRO A 22 6.05 -1.98 19.76
CA PRO A 22 5.33 -2.92 20.64
C PRO A 22 3.79 -2.77 20.66
N ALA A 23 3.24 -1.74 20.02
CA ALA A 23 1.81 -1.45 19.99
C ALA A 23 1.23 -1.43 18.56
N VAL A 24 1.98 -1.92 17.57
CA VAL A 24 1.57 -1.91 16.16
C VAL A 24 1.59 -3.34 15.63
N GLN A 25 0.46 -3.80 15.11
CA GLN A 25 0.39 -5.00 14.29
C GLN A 25 0.59 -4.58 12.84
N VAL A 26 1.45 -5.30 12.12
CA VAL A 26 1.77 -4.99 10.73
C VAL A 26 1.37 -6.18 9.87
N SER A 27 0.50 -5.92 8.90
CA SER A 27 0.27 -6.83 7.79
C SER A 27 0.97 -6.29 6.55
N LEU A 28 1.80 -7.11 5.92
CA LEU A 28 2.46 -6.78 4.66
C LEU A 28 2.04 -7.77 3.60
N VAL A 29 1.30 -7.28 2.62
CA VAL A 29 0.78 -8.08 1.51
C VAL A 29 1.40 -7.56 0.22
N LEU A 30 1.98 -8.49 -0.55
CA LEU A 30 2.60 -8.22 -1.84
C LEU A 30 1.71 -8.81 -2.93
N TRP A 31 1.59 -8.13 -4.06
CA TRP A 31 0.74 -8.62 -5.14
C TRP A 31 1.22 -8.26 -6.54
N ASP A 32 0.75 -9.07 -7.47
CA ASP A 32 0.82 -8.89 -8.92
C ASP A 32 -0.47 -9.42 -9.57
N HIS A 33 -0.47 -10.67 -10.07
CA HIS A 33 -1.62 -11.50 -10.42
C HIS A 33 -1.96 -12.50 -9.28
N ARG A 34 -1.07 -12.62 -8.29
CA ARG A 34 -1.24 -13.41 -7.07
C ARG A 34 -1.13 -12.50 -5.87
N ILE A 35 -1.72 -12.95 -4.76
CA ILE A 35 -1.60 -12.32 -3.45
C ILE A 35 -0.63 -13.17 -2.63
N VAL A 36 0.37 -12.53 -2.03
CA VAL A 36 1.35 -13.15 -1.15
C VAL A 36 1.36 -12.36 0.15
N ASP A 37 0.81 -12.95 1.20
CA ASP A 37 0.89 -12.39 2.55
C ASP A 37 2.24 -12.77 3.18
N VAL A 38 3.06 -11.77 3.47
CA VAL A 38 4.37 -11.92 4.11
C VAL A 38 4.38 -11.33 5.52
N SER A 39 3.21 -11.17 6.14
CA SER A 39 3.05 -10.62 7.49
C SER A 39 3.87 -11.35 8.56
N GLU A 40 4.12 -12.65 8.41
CA GLU A 40 4.97 -13.42 9.35
C GLU A 40 6.46 -13.06 9.25
N HIS A 41 6.89 -12.51 8.11
CA HIS A 41 8.29 -12.22 7.81
C HIS A 41 8.63 -10.73 7.96
N VAL A 42 7.69 -9.88 8.40
CA VAL A 42 7.92 -8.43 8.53
C VAL A 42 9.12 -8.09 9.43
N HIS A 43 9.43 -8.95 10.40
CA HIS A 43 10.58 -8.78 11.29
C HIS A 43 11.94 -9.07 10.63
N ASP A 44 11.95 -9.71 9.46
CA ASP A 44 13.14 -9.95 8.63
C ASP A 44 12.92 -9.44 7.19
N PRO A 45 13.14 -8.13 6.94
CA PRO A 45 13.02 -7.56 5.60
C PRO A 45 13.92 -8.23 4.56
N LEU A 46 15.06 -8.82 4.96
CA LEU A 46 15.95 -9.51 4.01
C LEU A 46 15.30 -10.80 3.50
N GLU A 47 14.64 -11.54 4.39
CA GLU A 47 13.90 -12.75 4.01
C GLU A 47 12.77 -12.44 3.02
N ILE A 48 12.04 -11.34 3.24
CA ILE A 48 11.03 -10.83 2.29
C ILE A 48 11.68 -10.57 0.93
N LEU A 49 12.79 -9.84 0.87
CA LEU A 49 13.42 -9.47 -0.40
C LEU A 49 13.99 -10.66 -1.17
N MET A 50 14.47 -11.69 -0.47
CA MET A 50 15.03 -12.89 -1.09
C MET A 50 13.96 -13.85 -1.63
N ASN A 51 12.77 -13.88 -1.03
CA ASN A 51 11.72 -14.84 -1.35
C ASN A 51 10.63 -14.28 -2.29
N VAL A 52 10.68 -12.99 -2.61
CA VAL A 52 9.65 -12.36 -3.45
C VAL A 52 9.97 -12.53 -4.93
N GLN A 53 9.14 -13.32 -5.60
CA GLN A 53 9.01 -13.33 -7.06
C GLN A 53 7.65 -12.75 -7.46
N LEU A 54 7.60 -11.44 -7.68
CA LEU A 54 6.47 -10.80 -8.37
C LEU A 54 6.62 -11.02 -9.87
N GLY A 55 5.69 -11.75 -10.46
CA GLY A 55 5.48 -11.84 -11.90
C GLY A 55 4.87 -10.56 -12.48
N GLY A 56 4.83 -10.48 -13.81
CA GLY A 56 4.23 -9.35 -14.52
C GLY A 56 2.71 -9.28 -14.31
N GLY A 57 2.15 -8.07 -14.41
CA GLY A 57 0.72 -7.80 -14.19
C GLY A 57 0.44 -7.00 -12.91
N THR A 58 -0.77 -6.48 -12.79
CA THR A 58 -1.26 -5.76 -11.60
C THR A 58 -2.78 -5.93 -11.54
N ASP A 59 -3.24 -6.73 -10.60
CA ASP A 59 -4.65 -6.89 -10.27
C ASP A 59 -4.91 -6.33 -8.86
N LEU A 60 -5.34 -5.07 -8.81
CA LEU A 60 -5.44 -4.32 -7.57
C LEU A 60 -6.66 -4.70 -6.74
N LEU A 61 -7.79 -5.00 -7.38
CA LEU A 61 -9.05 -5.24 -6.66
C LEU A 61 -8.96 -6.45 -5.71
N PRO A 62 -8.51 -7.64 -6.13
CA PRO A 62 -8.38 -8.78 -5.23
C PRO A 62 -7.43 -8.52 -4.06
N ALA A 63 -6.35 -7.77 -4.31
CA ALA A 63 -5.41 -7.38 -3.26
C ALA A 63 -6.05 -6.42 -2.24
N LEU A 64 -6.82 -5.43 -2.71
CA LEU A 64 -7.57 -4.53 -1.84
C LEU A 64 -8.61 -5.28 -1.01
N GLU A 65 -9.37 -6.19 -1.62
CA GLU A 65 -10.38 -7.00 -0.92
C GLU A 65 -9.74 -7.89 0.16
N TYR A 66 -8.63 -8.54 -0.17
CA TYR A 66 -7.89 -9.36 0.79
C TYR A 66 -7.40 -8.52 1.99
N CYS A 67 -6.74 -7.39 1.72
CA CYS A 67 -6.25 -6.51 2.77
C CYS A 67 -7.40 -5.90 3.59
N ALA A 68 -8.53 -5.56 2.96
CA ALA A 68 -9.70 -5.05 3.67
C ALA A 68 -10.26 -6.08 4.66
N ALA A 69 -10.21 -7.37 4.33
CA ALA A 69 -10.61 -8.46 5.22
C ALA A 69 -9.67 -8.65 6.43
N LEU A 70 -8.45 -8.10 6.39
CA LEU A 70 -7.51 -8.10 7.53
C LEU A 70 -7.81 -6.99 8.55
N VAL A 71 -8.63 -6.00 8.19
CA VAL A 71 -8.96 -4.87 9.07
C VAL A 71 -9.91 -5.32 10.19
N THR A 72 -9.45 -5.23 11.44
CA THR A 72 -10.24 -5.63 12.63
C THR A 72 -10.76 -4.44 13.42
N GLU A 73 -9.98 -3.37 13.54
CA GLU A 73 -10.33 -2.13 14.24
C GLU A 73 -10.15 -0.94 13.28
N PRO A 74 -11.17 -0.61 12.45
CA PRO A 74 -11.07 0.41 11.41
C PRO A 74 -10.51 1.76 11.87
N GLU A 75 -11.06 2.32 12.95
CA GLU A 75 -10.64 3.63 13.49
C GLU A 75 -9.18 3.65 13.99
N ARG A 76 -8.60 2.48 14.21
CA ARG A 76 -7.20 2.28 14.64
C ARG A 76 -6.31 1.71 13.54
N THR A 77 -6.80 1.65 12.31
CA THR A 77 -6.10 1.08 11.17
C THR A 77 -5.59 2.17 10.23
N LEU A 78 -4.32 2.04 9.86
CA LEU A 78 -3.71 2.74 8.73
C LEU A 78 -3.58 1.75 7.57
N PHE A 79 -4.28 2.01 6.48
CA PHE A 79 -4.27 1.18 5.27
C PHE A 79 -3.45 1.88 4.20
N VAL A 80 -2.34 1.27 3.77
CA VAL A 80 -1.39 1.88 2.84
C VAL A 80 -1.23 1.03 1.60
N VAL A 81 -1.46 1.62 0.43
CA VAL A 81 -1.24 0.98 -0.87
C VAL A 81 -0.10 1.66 -1.58
N LEU A 82 0.95 0.90 -1.89
CA LEU A 82 2.05 1.36 -2.73
C LEU A 82 1.88 0.81 -4.13
N SER A 83 1.56 1.67 -5.09
CA SER A 83 1.30 1.25 -6.47
C SER A 83 1.47 2.43 -7.41
N ASP A 84 1.82 2.14 -8.66
CA ASP A 84 1.66 3.06 -9.79
C ASP A 84 0.17 3.23 -10.19
N PHE A 85 -0.75 2.50 -9.54
CA PHE A 85 -2.19 2.51 -9.80
C PHE A 85 -2.55 2.34 -11.29
N GLN A 86 -1.76 1.56 -12.01
CA GLN A 86 -2.12 1.17 -13.38
C GLN A 86 -3.23 0.12 -13.32
N VAL A 87 -4.47 0.61 -13.26
CA VAL A 87 -5.67 -0.21 -13.13
C VAL A 87 -6.29 -0.47 -14.51
N TRP A 88 -6.47 -1.74 -14.83
CA TRP A 88 -7.15 -2.21 -16.04
C TRP A 88 -8.59 -2.62 -15.71
N GLY A 89 -9.52 -2.43 -16.65
CA GLY A 89 -10.92 -2.83 -16.47
C GLY A 89 -11.77 -1.84 -15.68
N ASP A 90 -12.83 -2.34 -15.05
CA ASP A 90 -13.78 -1.53 -14.27
C ASP A 90 -13.17 -1.12 -12.92
N ARG A 91 -13.17 0.18 -12.66
CA ARG A 91 -12.57 0.81 -11.48
C ARG A 91 -13.59 0.97 -10.35
N GLN A 92 -14.87 0.92 -10.68
CA GLN A 92 -15.94 1.24 -9.74
C GLN A 92 -15.91 0.37 -8.47
N PRO A 93 -15.68 -0.95 -8.53
CA PRO A 93 -15.61 -1.77 -7.32
C PRO A 93 -14.45 -1.36 -6.39
N MET A 94 -13.28 -1.01 -6.94
CA MET A 94 -12.14 -0.53 -6.15
C MET A 94 -12.46 0.81 -5.48
N LEU A 95 -13.15 1.68 -6.20
CA LEU A 95 -13.57 2.99 -5.71
C LEU A 95 -14.66 2.89 -4.64
N GLU A 96 -15.58 1.93 -4.74
CA GLU A 96 -16.58 1.65 -3.70
C GLU A 96 -15.92 1.10 -2.43
N LEU A 97 -15.06 0.10 -2.57
CA LEU A 97 -14.28 -0.44 -1.44
C LEU A 97 -13.42 0.63 -0.76
N ALA A 98 -12.81 1.51 -1.56
CA ALA A 98 -12.04 2.65 -1.05
C ALA A 98 -12.90 3.59 -0.19
N ALA A 99 -14.12 3.91 -0.63
CA ALA A 99 -15.05 4.74 0.12
C ALA A 99 -15.54 4.02 1.39
N ASP A 100 -15.81 2.71 1.32
CA ASP A 100 -16.25 1.91 2.46
C ASP A 100 -15.20 1.87 3.57
N LEU A 101 -13.91 1.71 3.23
CA LEU A 101 -12.81 1.76 4.19
C LEU A 101 -12.77 3.10 4.94
N VAL A 102 -12.84 4.21 4.22
CA VAL A 102 -12.86 5.56 4.82
C VAL A 102 -14.13 5.76 5.64
N GLY A 103 -15.28 5.33 5.15
CA GLY A 103 -16.57 5.39 5.84
C GLY A 103 -16.60 4.59 7.15
N ALA A 104 -15.84 3.49 7.21
CA ALA A 104 -15.64 2.70 8.43
C ALA A 104 -14.66 3.34 9.43
N GLY A 105 -13.96 4.41 9.05
CA GLY A 105 -12.98 5.11 9.90
C GLY A 105 -11.53 4.71 9.65
N VAL A 106 -11.25 3.89 8.62
CA VAL A 106 -9.87 3.55 8.23
C VAL A 106 -9.15 4.79 7.71
N ARG A 107 -7.92 5.00 8.18
CA ARG A 107 -7.02 6.01 7.60
C ARG A 107 -6.39 5.39 6.35
N ALA A 108 -6.96 5.68 5.18
CA ALA A 108 -6.52 5.07 3.93
C ALA A 108 -5.58 5.97 3.12
N MET A 109 -4.55 5.36 2.53
CA MET A 109 -3.46 6.05 1.86
C MET A 109 -3.04 5.36 0.57
N GLY A 110 -2.97 6.12 -0.51
CA GLY A 110 -2.41 5.70 -1.80
C GLY A 110 -1.06 6.38 -2.04
N LEU A 111 -0.01 5.60 -2.20
CA LEU A 111 1.34 6.09 -2.43
C LEU A 111 1.79 5.73 -3.82
N LEU A 112 1.93 6.77 -4.61
CA LEU A 112 2.36 6.69 -5.98
C LEU A 112 3.88 6.55 -5.99
N ALA A 113 4.38 5.43 -6.47
CA ALA A 113 5.80 5.31 -6.74
C ALA A 113 6.21 6.33 -7.82
N LEU A 114 7.33 6.99 -7.59
CA LEU A 114 7.97 7.85 -8.58
C LEU A 114 8.88 6.98 -9.46
N ASP A 115 8.94 7.27 -10.76
CA ASP A 115 10.01 6.71 -11.58
C ASP A 115 11.36 7.37 -11.25
N ALA A 116 12.45 6.83 -11.82
CA ALA A 116 13.81 7.29 -11.56
C ALA A 116 14.06 8.76 -11.94
N ASP A 117 13.21 9.35 -12.79
CA ASP A 117 13.29 10.74 -13.26
C ASP A 117 12.29 11.65 -12.53
N GLY A 118 11.50 11.12 -11.59
CA GLY A 118 10.50 11.85 -10.83
C GLY A 118 9.22 12.17 -11.61
N HIS A 119 9.00 11.52 -12.76
CA HIS A 119 7.77 11.69 -13.52
C HIS A 119 6.65 10.79 -12.97
N PRO A 120 5.41 11.28 -13.00
CA PRO A 120 4.25 10.48 -12.62
C PRO A 120 3.94 9.41 -13.69
N ALA A 121 4.42 8.18 -13.48
CA ALA A 121 4.05 7.02 -14.28
C ALA A 121 2.77 6.32 -13.74
N HIS A 122 1.77 7.09 -13.33
CA HIS A 122 0.56 6.59 -12.66
C HIS A 122 -0.74 7.05 -13.32
N ASP A 123 -1.84 6.35 -13.04
CA ASP A 123 -3.16 6.76 -13.48
C ASP A 123 -3.69 7.93 -12.63
N GLU A 124 -3.43 9.16 -13.10
CA GLU A 124 -3.83 10.39 -12.39
C GLU A 124 -5.33 10.47 -12.11
N ARG A 125 -6.16 9.89 -12.99
CA ARG A 125 -7.61 9.95 -12.83
C ARG A 125 -8.05 9.07 -11.66
N PHE A 126 -7.56 7.83 -11.62
CA PHE A 126 -7.85 6.93 -10.51
C PHE A 126 -7.32 7.48 -9.17
N ALA A 127 -6.12 8.07 -9.18
CA ALA A 127 -5.55 8.74 -8.01
C ALA A 127 -6.45 9.89 -7.49
N ARG A 128 -7.01 10.71 -8.39
CA ARG A 128 -7.98 11.76 -8.02
C ARG A 128 -9.29 11.17 -7.51
N ASP A 129 -9.83 10.15 -8.18
CA ASP A 129 -11.07 9.50 -7.78
C ASP A 129 -10.96 8.87 -6.37
N LEU A 130 -9.79 8.34 -6.00
CA LEU A 130 -9.49 7.90 -4.63
C LEU A 130 -9.44 9.07 -3.64
N ALA A 131 -8.76 10.16 -4.00
CA ALA A 131 -8.65 11.34 -3.15
C ALA A 131 -10.03 11.97 -2.86
N ASP A 132 -10.91 12.03 -3.88
CA ASP A 132 -12.29 12.51 -3.74
C ASP A 132 -13.14 11.65 -2.78
N ARG A 133 -12.70 10.41 -2.52
CA ARG A 133 -13.32 9.48 -1.54
C ARG A 133 -12.66 9.52 -0.16
N GLY A 134 -11.77 10.49 0.08
CA GLY A 134 -11.14 10.73 1.37
C GLY A 134 -9.83 9.98 1.60
N TRP A 135 -9.29 9.30 0.59
CA TRP A 135 -7.93 8.74 0.68
C TRP A 135 -6.89 9.86 0.64
N PHE A 136 -5.82 9.71 1.43
CA PHE A 136 -4.64 10.53 1.21
C PHE A 136 -3.82 9.95 0.05
N VAL A 137 -3.73 10.67 -1.07
CA VAL A 137 -2.97 10.23 -2.24
C VAL A 137 -1.78 11.15 -2.49
N ALA A 138 -0.57 10.60 -2.53
CA ALA A 138 0.65 11.37 -2.74
C ALA A 138 1.75 10.55 -3.43
N SER A 139 2.59 11.25 -4.21
CA SER A 139 3.88 10.72 -4.65
C SER A 139 4.94 11.08 -3.61
N LEU A 140 5.39 10.10 -2.82
CA LEU A 140 6.38 10.29 -1.77
C LEU A 140 7.63 9.49 -2.08
N THR A 141 8.79 10.10 -1.82
CA THR A 141 10.02 9.31 -1.67
C THR A 141 9.91 8.45 -0.41
N PRO A 142 10.65 7.34 -0.34
CA PRO A 142 10.64 6.45 0.83
C PRO A 142 10.89 7.14 2.18
N ALA A 143 11.82 8.09 2.22
CA ALA A 143 12.10 8.85 3.44
C ALA A 143 10.88 9.69 3.87
N ARG A 144 10.19 10.32 2.90
CA ARG A 144 8.97 11.10 3.16
C ARG A 144 7.79 10.22 3.55
N LEU A 145 7.72 9.00 3.00
CA LEU A 145 6.76 8.00 3.43
C LEU A 145 6.95 7.66 4.91
N ALA A 146 8.18 7.33 5.31
CA ALA A 146 8.51 7.01 6.70
C ALA A 146 8.10 8.14 7.66
N GLU A 147 8.44 9.37 7.31
CA GLU A 147 8.08 10.56 8.06
C GLU A 147 6.55 10.75 8.13
N HIS A 148 5.85 10.57 7.01
CA HIS A 148 4.40 10.71 6.96
C HIS A 148 3.71 9.69 7.87
N VAL A 149 4.03 8.41 7.74
CA VAL A 149 3.44 7.37 8.59
C VAL A 149 3.78 7.63 10.07
N GLY A 150 5.01 8.05 10.36
CA GLY A 150 5.41 8.46 11.71
C GLY A 150 4.54 9.58 12.31
N ARG A 151 4.10 10.55 11.51
CA ARG A 151 3.13 11.57 11.95
C ARG A 151 1.74 10.98 12.16
N VAL A 152 1.23 10.19 11.21
CA VAL A 152 -0.11 9.60 11.29
C VAL A 152 -0.27 8.71 12.53
N LEU A 153 0.78 7.97 12.90
CA LEU A 153 0.77 7.13 14.10
C LEU A 153 0.83 7.92 15.42
N ARG A 154 1.31 9.17 15.41
CA ARG A 154 1.47 10.01 16.61
C ARG A 154 0.24 10.87 16.94
N GLY A 155 -0.71 10.99 16.00
CA GLY A 155 -1.88 11.88 16.13
C GLY A 155 -1.61 13.25 15.54
#